data_AF-A0AAU4JN66-F1
#
_entry.id   AF-A0AAU4JN66-F1
#
_cell.length_a   1.000
_cell.length_b   1.000
_cell.length_c   1.000
_cell.angle_alpha   90.00
_cell.angle_beta   90.00
_cell.angle_gamma   90.00
#
_symmetry.space_group_name_H-M   'P 1'
#
loop_
_entity.id
_entity.type
_entity.pdbx_description
1 polymer ?
#
loop_
_entity_poly.entity_id
_entity_poly.type
_entity_poly.pdbx_seq_one_letter_code
_entity_poly.pdbx_strand_id
1 'polypeptide(L)' 'MTDVSRFSTVRHFAQANPAGPGQDSVPALLRRLADSIEELGDVEVADVVLHQEITADADGDWWSGTVYFYDPSE' A
#
# COMPACT_ATOMS: atom_id res chain seq x y z
N MET A 1 -29.86 -18.13 -5.59
CA MET A 1 -28.76 -18.68 -6.40
C MET A 1 -27.70 -17.59 -6.41
N THR A 2 -26.82 -17.59 -5.41
CA THR A 2 -25.81 -16.53 -5.23
C THR A 2 -24.57 -16.99 -5.97
N ASP A 3 -24.22 -16.22 -6.99
CA ASP A 3 -23.16 -16.52 -7.94
C ASP A 3 -21.83 -16.80 -7.23
N VAL A 4 -21.21 -17.91 -7.61
CA VAL A 4 -19.94 -18.38 -7.07
C VAL A 4 -18.84 -17.82 -7.97
N SER A 5 -18.51 -16.55 -7.77
CA SER A 5 -17.12 -16.12 -7.90
C SER A 5 -16.72 -15.40 -6.61
N ARG A 6 -16.47 -16.18 -5.56
CA ARG A 6 -15.99 -15.66 -4.26
C ARG A 6 -14.49 -15.34 -4.26
N PHE A 7 -13.87 -15.22 -5.42
CA PHE A 7 -12.43 -15.07 -5.57
C PHE A 7 -12.13 -13.99 -6.61
N SER A 8 -12.38 -12.73 -6.26
CA SER A 8 -11.79 -11.62 -6.98
C SER A 8 -10.26 -11.67 -6.81
N THR A 9 -9.52 -11.39 -7.88
CA THR A 9 -8.05 -11.33 -7.83
C THR A 9 -7.64 -10.23 -6.86
N VAL A 10 -6.85 -10.57 -5.84
CA VAL A 10 -6.23 -9.56 -4.98
C VAL A 10 -5.07 -8.92 -5.74
N ARG A 11 -5.16 -7.61 -5.93
CA ARG A 11 -4.10 -6.77 -6.49
C ARG A 11 -3.35 -6.10 -5.35
N HIS A 12 -2.11 -5.67 -5.60
CA HIS A 12 -1.34 -4.94 -4.58
C HIS A 12 -0.36 -3.95 -5.19
N PHE A 13 -0.01 -2.94 -4.41
CA PHE A 13 1.15 -2.09 -4.65
C PHE A 13 1.90 -1.85 -3.32
N ALA A 14 3.21 -1.62 -3.42
CA ALA A 14 4.04 -1.25 -2.28
C ALA A 14 4.65 0.13 -2.53
N GLN A 15 4.73 0.95 -1.48
CA GLN A 15 5.26 2.30 -1.53
C GLN A 15 5.98 2.63 -0.24
N ALA A 16 7.07 3.41 -0.36
CA ALA A 16 7.79 3.97 0.76
C ALA A 16 7.94 5.49 0.60
N ASN A 17 8.37 6.18 1.66
CA ASN A 17 8.77 7.57 1.52
C ASN A 17 10.06 7.67 0.66
N PRO A 18 10.25 8.78 -0.06
CA PRO A 18 11.53 9.07 -0.72
C PRO A 18 12.69 9.11 0.28
N ALA A 19 13.88 8.77 -0.20
CA ALA A 19 15.08 8.84 0.62
C ALA A 19 15.39 10.28 1.08
N GLY A 20 15.87 10.43 2.31
CA GLY A 20 16.25 11.71 2.89
C GLY A 20 15.26 12.24 3.95
N PRO A 21 15.11 13.57 4.11
CA PRO A 21 14.33 14.14 5.21
C PRO A 21 12.88 13.64 5.25
N GLY A 22 12.50 13.01 6.36
CA GLY A 22 11.16 12.45 6.58
C GLY A 22 10.95 11.06 5.97
N GLN A 23 12.01 10.39 5.50
CA GLN A 23 11.97 9.00 5.04
C GLN A 23 11.36 8.05 6.09
N ASP A 24 11.63 8.29 7.37
CA ASP A 24 11.16 7.55 8.53
C ASP A 24 9.72 7.91 8.97
N SER A 25 9.10 8.92 8.36
CA SER A 25 7.82 9.46 8.82
C SER A 25 6.65 8.58 8.41
N VAL A 26 6.16 7.75 9.33
CA VAL A 26 4.94 6.94 9.16
C VAL A 26 3.71 7.80 8.80
N PRO A 27 3.44 8.96 9.44
CA PRO A 27 2.31 9.81 9.04
C PRO A 27 2.43 10.37 7.62
N ALA A 28 3.64 10.63 7.13
CA ALA A 28 3.84 11.06 5.74
C ALA A 28 3.53 9.90 4.78
N LEU A 29 4.00 8.70 5.11
CA LEU A 29 3.74 7.49 4.32
C LEU A 29 2.23 7.22 4.21
N LEU A 30 1.49 7.28 5.32
CA LEU A 30 0.04 7.06 5.32
C LEU A 30 -0.72 8.04 4.42
N ARG A 31 -0.32 9.32 4.38
CA ARG A 31 -0.92 10.29 3.46
C ARG A 31 -0.63 9.94 2.01
N ARG A 32 0.63 9.60 1.69
CA ARG A 32 0.98 9.21 0.31
C ARG A 32 0.26 7.94 -0.14
N LEU A 33 0.06 6.97 0.77
CA LEU A 33 -0.74 5.78 0.47
C LEU A 33 -2.20 6.15 0.20
N ALA A 34 -2.77 7.07 1.00
CA ALA A 34 -4.13 7.56 0.77
C ALA A 34 -4.24 8.23 -0.61
N ASP A 35 -3.30 9.11 -0.97
CA ASP A 35 -3.26 9.75 -2.29
C ASP A 35 -3.25 8.69 -3.42
N SER A 36 -2.40 7.66 -3.31
CA SER A 36 -2.34 6.57 -4.30
C SER A 36 -3.60 5.71 -4.34
N ILE A 37 -4.28 5.49 -3.21
CA ILE A 37 -5.57 4.78 -3.17
C ILE A 37 -6.65 5.59 -3.87
N GLU A 38 -6.69 6.91 -3.68
CA GLU A 38 -7.63 7.79 -4.39
C GLU A 38 -7.43 7.75 -5.91
N GLU A 39 -6.19 7.63 -6.38
CA GLU A 39 -5.86 7.50 -7.81
C GLU A 39 -6.34 6.18 -8.43
N LEU A 40 -6.49 5.11 -7.64
CA LEU A 40 -7.03 3.84 -8.12
C LEU A 40 -8.54 3.89 -8.44
N GLY A 41 -9.26 4.87 -7.90
CA GLY A 41 -10.70 5.02 -8.10
C GLY A 41 -11.52 4.09 -7.19
N ASP A 42 -12.56 3.47 -7.75
CA ASP A 42 -13.52 2.65 -7.01
C ASP A 42 -12.95 1.24 -6.76
N VAL A 43 -12.05 1.13 -5.77
CA VAL A 43 -11.46 -0.15 -5.33
C VAL A 43 -11.84 -0.46 -3.88
N GLU A 44 -11.95 -1.75 -3.55
CA GLU A 44 -12.13 -2.20 -2.17
C GLU A 44 -10.76 -2.55 -1.57
N VAL A 45 -10.29 -1.76 -0.58
CA VAL A 45 -9.06 -2.06 0.14
C VAL A 45 -9.29 -3.24 1.09
N ALA A 46 -8.51 -4.30 0.91
CA ALA A 46 -8.55 -5.51 1.72
C ALA A 46 -7.61 -5.44 2.93
N ASP A 47 -6.39 -4.95 2.74
CA ASP A 47 -5.38 -4.83 3.80
C ASP A 47 -4.35 -3.73 3.51
N VAL A 48 -3.78 -3.18 4.58
CA VAL A 48 -2.65 -2.25 4.53
C VAL A 48 -1.60 -2.70 5.54
N VAL A 49 -0.46 -3.17 5.05
CA VAL A 49 0.63 -3.67 5.88
C VAL A 49 1.75 -2.63 5.91
N LEU A 50 2.11 -2.15 7.10
CA LEU A 50 3.29 -1.33 7.33
C LEU A 50 4.44 -2.19 7.84
N HIS A 51 5.63 -2.01 7.28
CA HIS A 51 6.83 -2.73 7.72
C HIS A 51 8.08 -1.86 7.57
N GLN A 52 9.10 -2.13 8.38
CA GLN A 52 10.41 -1.49 8.26
C GLN A 52 11.29 -2.29 7.32
N GLU A 53 11.66 -1.69 6.19
CA GLU A 53 12.66 -2.25 5.29
C GLU A 53 14.01 -2.29 6.01
N ILE A 54 14.47 -3.50 6.34
CA ILE A 54 15.84 -3.71 6.83
C ILE A 54 16.71 -3.89 5.60
N THR A 55 17.28 -2.80 5.08
CA THR A 55 18.27 -2.88 4.00
C THR A 55 19.65 -2.49 4.53
N ALA A 56 20.67 -3.23 4.06
CA ALA A 56 22.06 -3.00 4.48
C ALA A 56 22.59 -1.61 4.08
N ASP A 57 21.94 -0.97 3.11
CA ASP A 57 22.34 0.30 2.49
C ASP A 57 21.40 1.46 2.84
N ALA A 58 20.43 1.27 3.76
CA ALA A 58 19.57 2.36 4.21
C ALA A 58 20.27 3.23 5.25
N ASP A 59 20.36 4.53 4.97
CA ASP A 59 20.66 5.56 5.96
C ASP A 59 19.45 5.76 6.90
N GLY A 60 19.21 4.79 7.80
CA GLY A 60 18.18 4.86 8.85
C GLY A 60 16.89 4.07 8.57
N ASP A 61 15.94 4.15 9.50
CA ASP A 61 14.66 3.44 9.45
C ASP A 61 13.87 3.82 8.18
N TRP A 62 13.56 2.83 7.35
CA TRP A 62 12.79 3.04 6.12
C TRP A 62 11.47 2.29 6.18
N TRP A 63 10.37 3.02 6.37
CA TRP A 63 9.04 2.42 6.38
C TRP A 63 8.49 2.23 4.96
N SER A 64 7.90 1.08 4.74
CA SER A 64 7.19 0.69 3.52
C SER A 64 5.77 0.27 3.87
N GLY A 65 4.84 0.57 2.98
CA GLY A 65 3.44 0.19 3.08
C GLY A 65 3.00 -0.58 1.84
N THR A 66 2.42 -1.77 2.05
CA THR A 66 1.80 -2.56 0.99
C THR A 66 0.29 -2.50 1.14
N VAL A 67 -0.40 -2.09 0.08
CA VAL A 67 -1.86 -2.05 0.01
C VAL A 67 -2.33 -3.21 -0.84
N TYR A 68 -3.23 -4.03 -0.31
CA TYR A 68 -3.93 -5.09 -1.01
C TYR A 68 -5.36 -4.66 -1.28
N PHE A 69 -5.85 -4.85 -2.50
CA PHE A 69 -7.18 -4.37 -2.91
C PHE A 69 -7.83 -5.27 -3.96
N TYR A 70 -9.15 -5.14 -4.08
CA TYR A 70 -9.95 -5.73 -5.14
C TYR A 70 -10.43 -4.64 -6.10
N ASP A 71 -10.34 -4.92 -7.40
CA ASP A 71 -10.90 -4.08 -8.46
C ASP A 71 -12.27 -4.67 -8.86
N PRO A 72 -13.39 -3.97 -8.60
CA PRO A 72 -14.74 -4.46 -8.91
C PRO A 72 -15.08 -4.42 -10.41
N SER A 73 -14.20 -3.86 -11.25
CA SER A 73 -14.42 -3.76 -12.69
C SER A 73 -14.02 -5.01 -13.48
N GLU A 74 -13.47 -6.04 -12.81
CA GLU A 74 -13.15 -7.36 -13.39
C GLU A 74 -14.26 -8.41 -13.24
#